data_AF-A0ABD7V6D5-F1
#
_entry.id   AF-A0ABD7V6D5-F1
#
_cell.length_a   1.000
_cell.length_b   1.000
_cell.length_c   1.000
_cell.angle_alpha   90.00
_cell.angle_beta   90.00
_cell.angle_gamma   90.00
#
_symmetry.space_group_name_H-M   'P 1'
#
loop_
_entity.id
_entity.type
_entity.pdbx_description
1 polymer ?
#
loop_
_entity_poly.entity_id
_entity_poly.type
_entity_poly.pdbx_seq_one_letter_code
_entity_poly.pdbx_strand_id
1 'polypeptide(L)'
;MHEQFDRLLEYTEGRLPKVADHLGDAREDLLAFTGFPDDVWRQIWSNNPTERLNREIRRRTDVVGIFPNRDAIIRLIGAVLAEQTDEWAEGRRYLGLEVLNRCRLTLTTDTTTTPEATTDPLIELPA
;
A
#
# COMPACT_ATOMS: atom_id res chain seq x y z
N MET A 1 16.00 10.41 9.08
CA MET A 1 15.75 9.62 7.85
C MET A 1 16.68 10.01 6.72
N HIS A 2 16.66 11.25 6.21
CA HIS A 2 17.56 11.69 5.13
C HIS A 2 19.06 11.42 5.43
N GLU A 3 19.56 11.81 6.60
CA GLU A 3 20.96 11.53 7.01
C GLU A 3 21.27 10.03 7.18
N GLN A 4 20.27 9.21 7.51
CA GLN A 4 20.46 7.76 7.58
C GLN A 4 20.54 7.15 6.19
N PHE A 5 19.77 7.69 5.24
CA PHE A 5 19.84 7.31 3.83
C PHE A 5 21.21 7.66 3.23
N ASP A 6 21.74 8.85 3.53
CA ASP A 6 23.08 9.26 3.09
C ASP A 6 24.18 8.29 3.57
N ARG A 7 24.15 7.92 4.86
CA ARG A 7 25.08 6.92 5.42
C ARG A 7 24.94 5.55 4.77
N LEU A 8 23.72 5.16 4.39
CA LEU A 8 23.47 3.91 3.71
C LEU A 8 24.02 3.93 2.29
N LEU A 9 23.85 5.04 1.56
CA LEU A 9 24.44 5.23 0.23
C LEU A 9 25.97 5.11 0.28
N GLU A 10 26.62 5.88 1.15
CA GLU A 10 28.08 5.86 1.33
C GLU A 10 28.61 4.45 1.64
N TYR A 11 27.90 3.72 2.51
CA TYR A 11 28.25 2.32 2.81
C TYR A 11 28.12 1.40 1.59
N THR A 12 27.10 1.61 0.74
CA THR A 12 26.86 0.77 -0.44
C THR A 12 27.78 1.10 -1.62
N GLU A 13 28.29 2.33 -1.74
CA GLU A 13 29.12 2.76 -2.88
C GLU A 13 30.33 1.85 -3.13
N GLY A 14 31.08 1.50 -2.07
CA GLY A 14 32.30 0.70 -2.21
C GLY A 14 32.05 -0.80 -2.44
N ARG A 15 30.93 -1.35 -1.96
CA ARG A 15 30.68 -2.80 -1.94
C ARG A 15 29.66 -3.25 -2.98
N LEU A 16 28.68 -2.40 -3.27
CA LEU A 16 27.50 -2.68 -4.08
C LEU A 16 27.15 -1.45 -4.94
N PRO A 17 28.03 -1.03 -5.87
CA PRO A 17 27.87 0.22 -6.61
C PRO A 17 26.54 0.31 -7.36
N LYS A 18 26.10 -0.79 -7.99
CA LYS A 18 24.78 -0.83 -8.66
C LYS A 18 23.60 -0.60 -7.72
N VAL A 19 23.73 -1.00 -6.45
CA VAL A 19 22.70 -0.76 -5.43
C VAL A 19 22.73 0.70 -4.99
N ALA A 20 23.93 1.27 -4.81
CA ALA A 20 24.09 2.68 -4.48
C ALA A 20 23.48 3.57 -5.57
N ASP A 21 23.77 3.30 -6.84
CA ASP A 21 23.20 4.02 -7.98
C ASP A 21 21.66 3.94 -7.95
N HIS A 22 21.11 2.73 -7.83
CA HIS A 22 19.66 2.52 -7.84
C HIS A 22 18.95 3.20 -6.66
N LEU A 23 19.55 3.14 -5.47
CA LEU A 23 19.03 3.84 -4.29
C LEU A 23 19.10 5.35 -4.47
N GLY A 24 20.22 5.87 -4.98
CA GLY A 24 20.39 7.29 -5.25
C GLY A 24 19.32 7.84 -6.18
N ASP A 25 19.07 7.15 -7.29
CA ASP A 25 18.02 7.50 -8.25
C ASP A 25 16.61 7.45 -7.62
N ALA A 26 16.36 6.50 -6.72
CA ALA A 26 15.07 6.30 -6.06
C ALA A 26 14.89 7.13 -4.78
N ARG A 27 15.81 8.03 -4.42
CA ARG A 27 15.82 8.74 -3.14
C ARG A 27 14.50 9.45 -2.84
N GLU A 28 13.96 10.18 -3.80
CA GLU A 28 12.73 10.95 -3.62
C GLU A 28 11.55 10.03 -3.32
N ASP A 29 11.39 8.96 -4.09
CA ASP A 29 10.33 7.97 -3.89
C ASP A 29 10.47 7.24 -2.54
N LEU A 30 11.68 6.84 -2.19
CA LEU A 30 11.96 6.12 -0.95
C LEU A 30 11.76 6.98 0.30
N LEU A 31 11.94 8.30 0.20
CA LEU A 31 11.80 9.23 1.32
C LEU A 31 10.49 10.02 1.29
N ALA A 32 9.65 9.84 0.28
CA ALA A 32 8.35 10.53 0.16
C ALA A 32 7.47 10.38 1.42
N PHE A 33 7.54 9.22 2.08
CA PHE A 33 6.77 8.97 3.30
C PHE A 33 7.16 9.89 4.47
N THR A 34 8.36 10.48 4.45
CA THR A 34 8.84 11.37 5.52
C THR A 34 8.10 12.73 5.55
N GLY A 35 7.30 13.03 4.52
CA GLY A 35 6.37 14.16 4.53
C GLY A 35 5.13 13.92 5.42
N PHE A 36 4.85 12.67 5.80
CA PHE A 36 3.75 12.33 6.70
C PHE A 36 4.19 12.35 8.17
N PRO A 37 3.23 12.44 9.13
CA PRO A 37 3.51 12.25 10.54
C PRO A 37 4.27 10.94 10.82
N ASP A 38 5.21 10.97 11.77
CA ASP A 38 6.08 9.84 12.11
C ASP A 38 5.31 8.61 12.61
N ASP A 39 4.14 8.84 13.22
CA ASP A 39 3.24 7.79 13.71
C ASP A 39 2.61 6.91 12.61
N VAL A 40 2.68 7.31 11.33
CA VAL A 40 2.25 6.47 10.19
C VAL A 40 3.38 5.83 9.40
N TRP A 41 4.64 6.21 9.64
CA TRP A 41 5.75 5.71 8.83
C TRP A 41 5.81 4.19 8.81
N ARG A 42 5.52 3.57 9.96
CA ARG A 42 5.52 2.10 10.07
C ARG A 42 4.47 1.44 9.19
N GLN A 43 3.32 2.06 9.04
CA GLN A 43 2.21 1.57 8.25
C GLN A 43 2.50 1.76 6.76
N ILE A 44 3.15 2.86 6.39
CA ILE A 44 3.51 3.16 4.99
C ILE A 44 4.56 2.16 4.47
N TRP A 45 5.64 1.90 5.22
CA TRP A 45 6.71 1.03 4.75
C TRP A 45 6.45 -0.47 4.98
N SER A 46 5.34 -0.84 5.65
CA SER A 46 5.10 -2.24 6.00
C SER A 46 4.52 -2.98 4.81
N ASN A 47 5.18 -4.06 4.41
CA ASN A 47 4.68 -4.97 3.40
C ASN A 47 3.79 -6.10 3.98
N ASN A 48 3.59 -6.15 5.30
CA ASN A 48 2.91 -7.27 5.97
C ASN A 48 1.46 -7.49 5.48
N PRO A 49 0.62 -6.45 5.26
CA PRO A 49 -0.72 -6.66 4.71
C PRO A 49 -0.67 -7.31 3.31
N THR A 50 0.19 -6.80 2.43
CA THR A 50 0.36 -7.31 1.06
C THR A 50 0.94 -8.73 1.06
N GLU A 51 1.94 -9.01 1.89
CA GLU A 51 2.50 -10.36 2.04
C GLU A 51 1.48 -11.36 2.57
N ARG A 52 0.62 -10.95 3.52
CA ARG A 52 -0.47 -11.79 4.04
C ARG A 52 -1.45 -12.15 2.94
N LEU A 53 -1.92 -11.16 2.18
CA LEU A 53 -2.82 -11.38 1.05
C LEU A 53 -2.17 -12.27 -0.02
N ASN A 54 -0.92 -12.01 -0.40
CA ASN A 54 -0.20 -12.82 -1.38
C ASN A 54 -0.03 -14.28 -0.92
N ARG A 55 0.22 -14.50 0.37
CA ARG A 55 0.31 -15.85 0.95
C ARG A 55 -1.04 -16.56 0.87
N GLU A 56 -2.13 -15.85 1.15
CA GLU A 56 -3.48 -16.43 1.07
C GLU A 56 -3.88 -16.78 -0.37
N ILE A 57 -3.60 -15.89 -1.32
CA ILE A 57 -3.79 -16.16 -2.75
C ILE A 57 -3.02 -17.43 -3.14
N ARG A 58 -1.73 -17.52 -2.80
CA ARG A 58 -0.91 -18.72 -3.08
C ARG A 58 -1.52 -19.98 -2.46
N ARG A 59 -1.87 -19.93 -1.17
CA ARG A 59 -2.47 -21.06 -0.46
C ARG A 59 -3.74 -21.58 -1.15
N ARG A 60 -4.62 -20.69 -1.61
CA ARG A 60 -5.86 -21.11 -2.29
C ARG A 60 -5.64 -21.58 -3.72
N THR A 61 -4.70 -21.00 -4.44
CA THR A 61 -4.35 -21.46 -5.78
C THR A 61 -3.63 -22.81 -5.76
N ASP A 62 -2.81 -23.06 -4.74
CA ASP A 62 -2.04 -24.31 -4.58
C ASP A 62 -2.96 -25.53 -4.41
N VAL A 63 -4.14 -25.35 -3.80
CA VAL A 63 -5.16 -26.42 -3.67
C VAL A 63 -5.74 -26.83 -5.02
N VAL A 64 -5.90 -25.89 -5.95
CA VAL A 64 -6.45 -26.18 -7.28
C VAL A 64 -5.38 -26.77 -8.21
N GLY A 65 -4.13 -26.29 -8.11
CA GLY A 65 -2.99 -26.75 -8.89
C GLY A 65 -3.01 -26.31 -10.35
N ILE A 66 -4.01 -26.73 -11.13
CA ILE A 66 -4.16 -26.42 -12.56
C ILE A 66 -5.56 -25.86 -12.83
N PHE A 67 -5.62 -24.69 -13.48
CA PHE A 67 -6.88 -24.05 -13.85
C PHE A 67 -7.27 -24.35 -15.31
N PRO A 68 -8.56 -24.59 -15.61
CA PRO A 68 -9.03 -24.93 -16.95
C PRO A 68 -9.03 -23.73 -17.92
N ASN A 69 -9.09 -22.50 -17.41
CA ASN A 69 -9.01 -21.26 -18.18
C ASN A 69 -8.69 -20.07 -17.28
N ARG A 70 -8.47 -18.89 -17.88
CA ARG A 70 -8.17 -17.64 -17.16
C ARG A 70 -9.35 -17.18 -16.28
N ASP A 71 -10.59 -17.38 -16.71
CA ASP A 71 -11.76 -16.94 -15.94
C ASP A 71 -11.92 -17.71 -14.64
N ALA A 72 -11.51 -18.98 -14.61
CA ALA A 72 -11.52 -19.79 -13.40
C ALA A 72 -10.57 -19.25 -12.32
N ILE A 73 -9.34 -18.86 -12.69
CA ILE A 73 -8.39 -18.28 -11.73
C ILE A 73 -8.83 -16.87 -11.29
N ILE A 74 -9.37 -16.05 -12.20
CA ILE A 74 -9.91 -14.72 -11.84
C ILE A 74 -11.03 -14.85 -10.82
N ARG A 75 -11.96 -15.82 -11.00
CA ARG A 75 -13.04 -16.04 -10.03
C ARG A 75 -12.52 -16.44 -8.65
N LEU A 76 -11.52 -17.32 -8.58
CA LEU A 76 -10.95 -17.72 -7.30
C LEU A 76 -10.24 -16.55 -6.61
N ILE A 77 -9.34 -15.86 -7.31
CA ILE A 77 -8.60 -14.73 -6.73
C ILE A 77 -9.57 -13.60 -6.37
N GLY A 78 -10.55 -13.33 -7.22
CA GLY A 78 -11.61 -12.36 -6.94
C GLY A 78 -12.39 -12.68 -5.67
N ALA A 79 -12.74 -13.95 -5.44
CA ALA A 79 -13.38 -14.38 -4.20
C ALA A 79 -12.47 -14.17 -2.97
N VAL A 80 -11.16 -14.43 -3.07
CA VAL A 80 -10.20 -14.16 -1.99
C VAL A 80 -10.10 -12.66 -1.67
N LEU A 81 -10.07 -11.82 -2.71
CA LEU A 81 -10.01 -10.37 -2.55
C LEU A 81 -11.29 -9.81 -1.92
N ALA A 82 -12.45 -10.35 -2.31
CA ALA A 82 -13.73 -9.97 -1.70
C ALA A 82 -13.75 -10.31 -0.21
N GLU A 83 -13.38 -11.55 0.16
CA GLU A 83 -13.29 -11.96 1.56
C GLU A 83 -12.31 -11.10 2.37
N GLN A 84 -11.13 -10.81 1.82
CA GLN A 84 -10.17 -9.93 2.50
C GLN A 84 -10.71 -8.51 2.70
N THR A 85 -11.52 -8.02 1.74
CA THR A 85 -12.16 -6.71 1.81
C THR A 85 -13.20 -6.67 2.92
N ASP A 86 -14.03 -7.71 3.02
CA ASP A 86 -15.03 -7.84 4.09
C ASP A 86 -14.36 -7.88 5.47
N GLU A 87 -13.28 -8.66 5.63
CA GLU A 87 -12.50 -8.69 6.87
C GLU A 87 -11.93 -7.31 7.26
N TRP A 88 -11.50 -6.51 6.28
CA TRP A 88 -11.00 -5.15 6.54
C TRP A 88 -12.11 -4.17 6.91
N ALA A 89 -13.30 -4.35 6.34
CA ALA A 89 -14.47 -3.54 6.68
C ALA A 89 -14.98 -3.83 8.10
N GLU A 90 -14.95 -5.10 8.52
CA GLU A 90 -15.41 -5.53 9.86
C GLU A 90 -14.32 -5.39 10.94
N GLY A 91 -13.05 -5.42 10.53
CA GLY A 91 -11.89 -5.40 11.42
C GLY A 91 -11.63 -4.06 12.10
N ARG A 92 -10.66 -4.06 13.01
CA ARG A 92 -10.17 -2.79 13.60
C ARG A 92 -9.49 -1.96 12.52
N ARG A 93 -9.79 -0.65 12.50
CA ARG A 93 -9.14 0.31 11.61
C ARG A 93 -7.61 0.21 11.72
N TYR A 94 -6.96 -0.01 10.57
CA TYR A 94 -5.51 -0.10 10.47
C TYR A 94 -4.82 1.26 10.73
N LEU A 95 -5.49 2.35 10.34
CA LEU A 95 -5.08 3.74 10.61
C LEU A 95 -6.19 4.46 11.37
N GLY A 96 -5.83 5.12 12.47
CA GLY A 96 -6.77 5.89 13.28
C GLY A 96 -7.29 7.13 12.55
N LEU A 97 -8.52 7.55 12.84
CA LEU A 97 -9.16 8.68 12.16
C LEU A 97 -8.44 10.00 12.39
N GLU A 98 -7.93 10.21 13.61
CA GLU A 98 -7.11 11.37 13.97
C GLU A 98 -5.81 11.44 13.15
N VAL A 99 -5.15 10.28 13.01
CA VAL A 99 -3.91 10.14 12.26
C VAL A 99 -4.15 10.41 10.78
N LEU A 100 -5.23 9.85 10.22
CA LEU A 100 -5.65 10.12 8.84
C LEU A 100 -5.93 11.60 8.61
N ASN A 101 -6.57 12.28 9.55
CA ASN A 101 -6.79 13.72 9.46
C ASN A 101 -5.48 14.51 9.45
N ARG A 102 -4.48 14.14 10.26
CA ARG A 102 -3.14 14.77 10.22
C ARG A 102 -2.37 14.46 8.94
N CYS A 103 -2.63 13.32 8.29
CA CYS A 103 -2.01 12.95 7.02
C CYS A 103 -2.57 13.69 5.81
N ARG A 104 -3.66 14.47 5.95
CA ARG A 104 -4.21 15.29 4.88
C ARG A 104 -3.29 16.49 4.60
N LEU A 105 -2.28 16.30 3.75
CA LEU A 105 -1.25 17.32 3.54
C LEU A 105 -1.71 18.54 2.73
N THR A 106 -2.66 18.40 1.79
CA THR A 106 -3.39 19.54 1.20
C THR A 106 -4.66 18.98 0.55
N LEU A 107 -5.81 19.63 0.73
CA LEU A 107 -6.99 19.34 -0.08
C LEU A 107 -6.62 19.64 -1.54
N THR A 108 -6.76 18.67 -2.45
CA THR A 108 -6.79 18.95 -3.88
C THR A 108 -7.98 19.87 -4.13
N THR A 109 -7.75 21.18 -4.20
CA THR A 109 -8.73 22.13 -4.71
C THR A 109 -8.77 22.07 -6.24
N ASP A 110 -8.86 20.86 -6.81
CA ASP A 110 -9.18 20.69 -8.21
C ASP A 110 -10.70 20.74 -8.34
N THR A 111 -11.25 21.95 -8.23
CA THR A 111 -12.57 22.26 -8.80
C THR A 111 -12.43 22.40 -10.31
N THR A 112 -12.05 21.33 -11.00
CA THR A 112 -12.27 21.21 -12.44
C THR A 112 -13.17 20.01 -12.67
N THR A 113 -14.47 20.32 -12.71
CA THR A 113 -15.57 19.42 -13.02
C THR A 113 -15.27 18.53 -14.23
N THR A 114 -15.04 17.24 -13.97
CA THR A 114 -15.59 16.16 -14.77
C THR A 114 -16.51 15.40 -13.83
N PRO A 115 -17.79 15.14 -14.15
CA PRO A 115 -18.66 14.39 -13.27
C PRO A 115 -18.13 12.96 -13.21
N GLU A 116 -17.35 12.66 -12.19
CA GLU A 116 -17.21 11.30 -11.71
C GLU A 116 -18.64 10.84 -11.38
N ALA A 117 -19.11 9.79 -12.04
CA ALA A 117 -20.38 9.17 -11.72
C ALA A 117 -20.23 8.47 -10.36
N THR A 118 -20.29 9.25 -9.28
CA THR A 118 -20.45 8.77 -7.91
C THR A 118 -21.78 8.03 -7.84
N THR A 119 -21.73 6.70 -7.84
CA THR A 119 -22.90 5.86 -7.53
C THR A 119 -22.90 5.38 -6.08
N ASP A 120 -21.98 5.87 -5.23
CA ASP A 120 -22.03 5.59 -3.80
C ASP A 120 -22.31 6.87 -3.01
N PRO A 121 -23.46 6.97 -2.31
CA PRO A 121 -23.60 7.98 -1.28
C PRO A 121 -22.56 7.67 -0.22
N LEU A 122 -21.66 8.64 0.02
CA LEU A 122 -20.83 8.80 1.21
C LEU A 122 -20.84 7.57 2.14
N ILE A 123 -19.74 6.82 2.13
CA ILE A 123 -19.40 5.93 3.24
C ILE A 123 -19.29 6.83 4.48
N GLU A 124 -20.41 6.97 5.20
CA GLU A 124 -20.43 7.53 6.54
C GLU A 124 -19.63 6.56 7.41
N LEU A 125 -18.41 6.95 7.73
CA LEU A 125 -17.57 6.22 8.66
C LEU A 125 -18.27 6.24 10.03
N PRO A 126 -18.70 5.09 10.58
CA PRO A 126 -19.28 5.08 11.92
C PRO A 126 -18.23 5.52 12.95
N ALA A 127 -18.72 6.22 13.98
CA ALA A 127 -17.94 6.78 15.08
C ALA A 127 -17.09 5.71 15.80
#